data_AF-A0A2P8HGZ2-F1
#
_entry.id   AF-A0A2P8HGZ2-F1
#
_cell.length_a   1.000
_cell.length_b   1.000
_cell.length_c   1.000
_cell.angle_alpha   90.00
_cell.angle_beta   90.00
_cell.angle_gamma   90.00
#
_symmetry.space_group_name_H-M   'P 1'
#
loop_
_entity.id
_entity.type
_entity.pdbx_description
1 polymer ?
#
loop_
_entity_poly.entity_id
_entity_poly.type
_entity_poly.pdbx_seq_one_letter_code
_entity_poly.pdbx_strand_id
1 'polypeptide(L)'
;MKPYYPFTAICAQDTFKLALLLATIDPTLGGVLVMGDKGSGKTTTVRALANLLHNSVQPFPFVNLPVGATEDRVLGSVDLEVLINEKRQEVRKGLLATAHQGVLYIDEVNLLNDYIMDVLLDAAASGGYYLEREGLSAWQDSRFILIGTMNPEEGALRPQLLDRFGLCVTVSTPVEQSIRANIIRRRLAFDTDPQQFVHAYAETEREMNRMVNLARTLLQQVAIADDIYSMVADLCLQHHAEGMRADILIVKAARAYAAFQNRLSVTVNDIHHVSPLVLAHRTKKKSQPDQQQRQRESAPSPDRGEYHTETRSRI
;
A
#
# COMPACT_ATOMS: atom_id res chain seq x y z
N MET A 1 -25.79 -14.49 1.70
CA MET A 1 -24.38 -14.02 1.71
C MET A 1 -23.84 -14.21 3.11
N LYS A 2 -22.58 -14.64 3.27
CA LYS A 2 -21.93 -14.68 4.58
C LYS A 2 -21.66 -13.23 5.00
N PRO A 3 -22.19 -12.75 6.14
CA PRO A 3 -21.97 -11.37 6.57
C PRO A 3 -20.47 -11.13 6.78
N TYR A 4 -20.01 -9.94 6.40
CA TYR A 4 -18.64 -9.49 6.66
C TYR A 4 -18.59 -8.77 8.01
N TYR A 5 -17.41 -8.77 8.62
CA TYR A 5 -17.19 -8.04 9.86
C TYR A 5 -17.25 -6.51 9.58
N PRO A 6 -18.07 -5.72 10.30
CA PRO A 6 -18.23 -4.29 10.06
C PRO A 6 -16.92 -3.50 10.20
N PHE A 7 -16.68 -2.53 9.31
CA PHE A 7 -15.45 -1.73 9.31
C PHE A 7 -15.32 -0.87 10.57
N THR A 8 -16.44 -0.30 11.04
CA THR A 8 -16.51 0.53 12.24
C THR A 8 -16.32 -0.27 13.54
N ALA A 9 -16.55 -1.58 13.50
CA ALA A 9 -16.38 -2.47 14.65
C ALA A 9 -14.91 -2.87 14.90
N ILE A 10 -13.99 -2.54 14.00
CA ILE A 10 -12.56 -2.88 14.10
C ILE A 10 -11.86 -1.95 15.09
N CYS A 11 -11.29 -2.54 16.14
CA CYS A 11 -10.58 -1.82 17.20
C CYS A 11 -9.09 -1.65 16.89
N ALA A 12 -8.47 -0.62 17.47
CA ALA A 12 -7.03 -0.44 17.59
C ALA A 12 -6.25 -0.50 16.27
N GLN A 13 -6.86 0.02 15.20
CA GLN A 13 -6.27 0.11 13.87
C GLN A 13 -6.57 1.46 13.23
N ASP A 14 -6.61 2.54 14.02
CA ASP A 14 -7.13 3.84 13.56
C ASP A 14 -6.25 4.44 12.46
N THR A 15 -4.93 4.32 12.59
CA THR A 15 -3.97 4.72 11.54
C THR A 15 -4.16 3.93 10.25
N PHE A 16 -4.44 2.62 10.35
CA PHE A 16 -4.64 1.77 9.18
C PHE A 16 -5.99 2.05 8.52
N LYS A 17 -7.06 2.16 9.30
CA LYS A 17 -8.38 2.60 8.83
C LYS A 17 -8.27 3.95 8.14
N LEU A 18 -7.54 4.91 8.72
CA LEU A 18 -7.33 6.21 8.12
C LEU A 18 -6.63 6.11 6.76
N ALA A 19 -5.52 5.38 6.65
CA ALA A 19 -4.82 5.22 5.37
C ALA A 19 -5.71 4.60 4.28
N LEU A 20 -6.52 3.61 4.63
CA LEU A 20 -7.49 2.99 3.73
C LEU A 20 -8.58 3.98 3.28
N LEU A 21 -9.10 4.80 4.20
CA LEU A 21 -10.10 5.82 3.89
C LEU A 21 -9.50 6.90 2.98
N LEU A 22 -8.29 7.38 3.26
CA LEU A 22 -7.60 8.37 2.42
C LEU A 22 -7.37 7.84 0.99
N ALA A 23 -6.90 6.61 0.85
CA ALA A 23 -6.71 5.96 -0.46
C ALA A 23 -8.03 5.71 -1.20
N THR A 24 -9.15 5.59 -0.47
CA THR A 24 -10.50 5.52 -1.05
C THR A 24 -10.99 6.88 -1.55
N ILE A 25 -10.66 7.95 -0.82
CA ILE A 25 -11.04 9.31 -1.16
C ILE A 25 -10.24 9.80 -2.37
N ASP A 26 -8.92 9.62 -2.35
CA ASP A 26 -8.01 9.96 -3.45
C ASP A 26 -7.20 8.72 -3.89
N PRO A 27 -7.69 7.94 -4.87
CA PRO A 27 -6.96 6.77 -5.40
C PRO A 27 -5.61 7.12 -6.02
N THR A 28 -5.37 8.39 -6.38
CA THR A 28 -4.10 8.84 -6.98
C THR A 28 -2.96 8.97 -5.96
N LEU A 29 -3.21 8.59 -4.70
CA LEU A 29 -2.19 8.45 -3.67
C LEU A 29 -1.22 7.30 -3.97
N GLY A 30 -1.53 6.34 -4.86
CA GLY A 30 -0.55 5.31 -5.25
C GLY A 30 -0.47 4.14 -4.28
N GLY A 31 -1.60 3.76 -3.71
CA GLY A 31 -1.76 2.53 -2.92
C GLY A 31 -1.34 2.64 -1.44
N VAL A 32 -1.71 1.61 -0.69
CA VAL A 32 -1.46 1.48 0.76
C VAL A 32 -0.63 0.23 1.02
N LEU A 33 0.51 0.42 1.66
CA LEU A 33 1.36 -0.65 2.16
C LEU A 33 1.10 -0.88 3.64
N VAL A 34 0.86 -2.13 4.03
CA VAL A 34 0.52 -2.51 5.39
C VAL A 34 1.55 -3.49 5.92
N MET A 35 2.42 -3.01 6.81
CA MET A 35 3.45 -3.81 7.46
C MET A 35 2.90 -4.36 8.77
N GLY A 36 3.12 -5.64 9.08
CA GLY A 36 2.85 -6.14 10.43
C GLY A 36 2.78 -7.66 10.53
N ASP A 37 2.59 -8.15 11.74
CA ASP A 37 2.67 -9.57 12.06
C ASP A 37 1.50 -10.38 11.48
N LYS A 38 1.69 -11.69 11.32
CA LYS A 38 0.59 -12.62 11.02
C LYS A 38 -0.46 -12.57 12.13
N GLY A 39 -1.74 -12.64 11.76
CA GLY A 39 -2.85 -12.60 12.73
C GLY A 39 -3.23 -11.21 13.25
N SER A 40 -2.64 -10.13 12.74
CA SER A 40 -3.01 -8.74 13.08
C SER A 40 -4.35 -8.26 12.48
N GLY A 41 -5.05 -9.11 11.70
CA GLY A 41 -6.36 -8.77 11.14
C GLY A 41 -6.35 -7.89 9.89
N LYS A 42 -5.20 -7.71 9.23
CA LYS A 42 -5.04 -6.87 8.02
C LYS A 42 -6.09 -7.16 6.93
N THR A 43 -6.20 -8.42 6.52
CA THR A 43 -7.16 -8.86 5.48
C THR A 43 -8.61 -8.62 5.91
N THR A 44 -8.93 -8.77 7.20
CA THR A 44 -10.27 -8.52 7.73
C THR A 44 -10.65 -7.05 7.53
N THR A 45 -9.74 -6.13 7.83
CA THR A 45 -9.96 -4.69 7.69
C THR A 45 -10.15 -4.25 6.25
N VAL A 46 -9.35 -4.78 5.32
CA VAL A 46 -9.50 -4.48 3.89
C VAL A 46 -10.83 -5.02 3.35
N ARG A 47 -11.21 -6.25 3.73
CA ARG A 47 -12.52 -6.82 3.33
C ARG A 47 -13.69 -6.05 3.91
N ALA A 48 -13.57 -5.59 5.17
CA ALA A 48 -14.57 -4.76 5.80
C ALA A 48 -14.73 -3.41 5.07
N LEU A 49 -13.63 -2.79 4.63
CA LEU A 49 -13.68 -1.58 3.79
C LEU A 49 -14.37 -1.85 2.46
N ALA A 50 -14.02 -2.93 1.77
CA ALA A 50 -14.64 -3.27 0.50
C ALA A 50 -16.16 -3.48 0.66
N ASN A 51 -16.59 -4.14 1.74
CA ASN A 51 -18.01 -4.33 2.07
C ASN A 51 -18.71 -3.00 2.41
N LEU A 52 -18.04 -2.12 3.18
CA LEU A 52 -18.53 -0.79 3.49
C LEU A 52 -18.81 0.02 2.22
N LEU A 53 -17.93 -0.08 1.22
CA LEU A 53 -18.05 0.64 -0.05
C LEU A 53 -18.98 -0.05 -1.05
N HIS A 54 -19.13 -1.37 -0.98
CA HIS A 54 -20.04 -2.14 -1.84
C HIS A 54 -21.52 -1.77 -1.63
N ASN A 55 -21.89 -1.29 -0.44
CA ASN A 55 -23.23 -0.80 -0.16
C ASN A 55 -23.57 0.55 -0.86
N SER A 56 -22.64 1.09 -1.65
CA SER A 56 -22.86 2.27 -2.50
C SER A 56 -23.53 1.87 -3.82
N VAL A 57 -24.09 2.83 -4.56
CA VAL A 57 -24.84 2.63 -5.82
C VAL A 57 -24.05 1.90 -6.94
N GLN A 58 -22.74 1.69 -6.77
CA GLN A 58 -21.88 1.01 -7.74
C GLN A 58 -21.19 -0.23 -7.13
N PRO A 59 -21.03 -1.32 -7.91
CA PRO A 59 -20.31 -2.50 -7.45
C PRO A 59 -18.85 -2.13 -7.18
N PHE A 60 -18.40 -2.39 -5.96
CA PHE A 60 -17.01 -2.19 -5.54
C PHE A 60 -16.32 -3.57 -5.49
N PRO A 61 -15.61 -4.01 -6.54
CA PRO A 61 -15.01 -5.34 -6.58
C PRO A 61 -13.84 -5.45 -5.61
N PHE A 62 -13.78 -6.57 -4.88
CA PHE A 62 -12.62 -6.95 -4.09
C PHE A 62 -11.89 -8.09 -4.81
N VAL A 63 -10.73 -7.79 -5.37
CA VAL A 63 -9.90 -8.76 -6.09
C VAL A 63 -8.68 -9.10 -5.25
N ASN A 64 -8.48 -10.39 -4.98
CA ASN A 64 -7.31 -10.88 -4.28
C ASN A 64 -6.30 -11.44 -5.28
N LEU A 65 -5.08 -10.92 -5.27
CA LEU A 65 -3.97 -11.38 -6.09
C LEU A 65 -3.16 -12.44 -5.31
N PRO A 66 -3.14 -13.71 -5.77
CA PRO A 66 -2.28 -14.71 -5.16
C PRO A 66 -0.81 -14.44 -5.50
N VAL A 67 0.09 -14.78 -4.58
CA VAL A 67 1.56 -14.60 -4.72
C VAL A 67 2.11 -15.25 -6.01
N GLY A 68 1.58 -16.40 -6.40
CA GLY A 68 1.98 -17.13 -7.62
C GLY A 68 1.21 -16.74 -8.87
N ALA A 69 0.61 -15.54 -8.94
CA ALA A 69 -0.10 -15.10 -10.13
C ALA A 69 0.87 -14.93 -11.32
N THR A 70 0.52 -15.54 -12.44
CA THR A 70 1.23 -15.34 -13.71
C THR A 70 0.83 -13.99 -14.32
N GLU A 71 1.71 -13.42 -15.14
CA GLU A 71 1.47 -12.16 -15.84
C GLU A 71 0.16 -12.17 -16.63
N ASP A 72 -0.10 -13.24 -17.39
CA ASP A 72 -1.31 -13.41 -18.19
C ASP A 72 -2.58 -13.38 -17.33
N ARG A 73 -2.52 -13.86 -16.08
CA ARG A 73 -3.66 -13.80 -15.15
C ARG A 73 -3.87 -12.38 -14.62
N VAL A 74 -2.79 -11.62 -14.45
CA VAL A 74 -2.85 -10.24 -13.92
C VAL A 74 -3.31 -9.25 -14.99
N LEU A 75 -2.63 -9.25 -16.14
CA LEU A 75 -2.89 -8.30 -17.24
C LEU A 75 -4.03 -8.76 -18.14
N GLY A 76 -4.20 -10.07 -18.29
CA GLY A 76 -5.10 -10.68 -19.27
C GLY A 76 -4.32 -11.37 -20.39
N SER A 77 -5.03 -12.14 -21.18
CA SER A 77 -4.47 -12.85 -22.34
C SER A 77 -5.35 -12.63 -23.57
N VAL A 78 -4.76 -12.83 -24.74
CA VAL A 78 -5.50 -12.85 -26.01
C VAL A 78 -5.86 -14.29 -26.32
N ASP A 79 -7.13 -14.55 -26.66
CA ASP A 79 -7.56 -15.89 -27.03
C ASP A 79 -7.09 -16.24 -28.46
N LEU A 80 -5.99 -16.99 -28.55
CA LEU A 80 -5.37 -17.39 -29.82
C LEU A 80 -6.31 -18.26 -30.67
N GLU A 81 -7.17 -19.07 -30.06
CA GLU A 81 -8.08 -19.94 -30.79
C GLU A 81 -9.16 -19.13 -31.53
N VAL A 82 -9.72 -18.12 -30.86
CA VAL A 82 -10.71 -17.21 -31.46
C VAL A 82 -10.06 -16.32 -32.51
N LEU A 83 -8.82 -15.88 -32.27
CA LEU A 83 -8.06 -15.09 -33.24
C LEU A 83 -7.82 -15.86 -34.55
N ILE A 84 -7.42 -17.13 -34.45
CA ILE A 84 -7.09 -17.97 -35.61
C ILE A 84 -8.34 -18.45 -36.34
N ASN A 85 -9.36 -18.92 -35.62
CA ASN A 85 -10.54 -19.53 -36.21
C ASN A 85 -11.60 -18.51 -36.66
N GLU A 86 -11.87 -17.48 -35.85
CA GLU A 86 -12.96 -16.53 -36.09
C GLU A 86 -12.48 -15.18 -36.62
N LYS A 87 -11.15 -14.95 -36.67
CA LYS A 87 -10.53 -13.63 -36.93
C LYS A 87 -11.10 -12.53 -36.03
N ARG A 88 -11.64 -12.90 -34.87
CA ARG A 88 -12.15 -11.98 -33.85
C ARG A 88 -11.14 -11.90 -32.71
N GLN A 89 -10.86 -10.69 -32.29
CA GLN A 89 -9.97 -10.42 -31.18
C GLN A 89 -10.80 -10.39 -29.90
N GLU A 90 -10.77 -11.49 -29.14
CA GLU A 90 -11.37 -11.54 -27.81
C GLU A 90 -10.25 -11.49 -26.75
N VAL A 91 -10.20 -10.38 -26.02
CA VAL A 91 -9.24 -10.17 -24.93
C VAL A 91 -9.88 -10.70 -23.64
N ARG A 92 -9.24 -11.70 -23.03
CA ARG A 92 -9.62 -12.17 -21.70
C ARG A 92 -9.13 -11.17 -20.67
N LYS A 93 -10.08 -10.56 -19.96
CA LYS A 93 -9.80 -9.58 -18.90
C LYS A 93 -8.97 -10.22 -17.78
N GLY A 94 -7.85 -9.60 -17.45
CA GLY A 94 -7.03 -9.97 -16.30
C GLY A 94 -7.64 -9.52 -14.96
N LEU A 95 -6.95 -9.86 -13.87
CA LEU A 95 -7.32 -9.43 -12.52
C LEU A 95 -7.30 -7.90 -12.36
N LEU A 96 -6.46 -7.18 -13.11
CA LEU A 96 -6.47 -5.72 -13.11
C LEU A 96 -7.80 -5.17 -13.63
N ALA A 97 -8.24 -5.62 -14.79
CA ALA A 97 -9.50 -5.17 -15.39
C ALA A 97 -10.73 -5.52 -14.53
N THR A 98 -10.69 -6.62 -13.76
CA THR A 98 -11.77 -6.97 -12.81
C THR A 98 -11.72 -6.15 -11.52
N ALA A 99 -10.56 -5.58 -11.17
CA ALA A 99 -10.41 -4.68 -10.03
C ALA A 99 -10.83 -3.24 -10.34
N HIS A 100 -11.19 -2.92 -11.58
CA HIS A 100 -11.64 -1.58 -11.98
C HIS A 100 -12.75 -1.06 -11.06
N GLN A 101 -12.57 0.14 -10.52
CA GLN A 101 -13.43 0.81 -9.53
C GLN A 101 -13.57 0.06 -8.19
N GLY A 102 -12.58 -0.75 -7.83
CA GLY A 102 -12.56 -1.50 -6.58
C GLY A 102 -11.22 -1.48 -5.86
N VAL A 103 -10.94 -2.59 -5.18
CA VAL A 103 -9.70 -2.84 -4.44
C VAL A 103 -8.97 -4.04 -5.03
N LEU A 104 -7.68 -3.87 -5.26
CA LEU A 104 -6.75 -4.96 -5.51
C LEU A 104 -5.92 -5.21 -4.25
N TYR A 105 -6.18 -6.33 -3.60
CA TYR A 105 -5.44 -6.77 -2.42
C TYR A 105 -4.35 -7.75 -2.81
N ILE A 106 -3.14 -7.53 -2.32
CA ILE A 106 -2.00 -8.43 -2.47
C ILE A 106 -1.54 -8.84 -1.09
N ASP A 107 -1.54 -10.15 -0.84
CA ASP A 107 -0.93 -10.69 0.37
C ASP A 107 0.56 -10.92 0.14
N GLU A 108 1.38 -10.54 1.12
CA GLU A 108 2.84 -10.78 1.10
C GLU A 108 3.50 -10.24 -0.20
N VAL A 109 3.40 -8.92 -0.43
CA VAL A 109 3.95 -8.26 -1.62
C VAL A 109 5.45 -8.51 -1.84
N ASN A 110 6.18 -8.85 -0.78
CA ASN A 110 7.59 -9.22 -0.81
C ASN A 110 7.87 -10.52 -1.58
N LEU A 111 6.85 -11.35 -1.83
CA LEU A 111 6.98 -12.62 -2.54
C LEU A 111 6.56 -12.53 -4.01
N LEU A 112 5.97 -11.40 -4.42
CA LEU A 112 5.53 -11.19 -5.80
C LEU A 112 6.73 -10.90 -6.71
N ASN A 113 6.60 -11.23 -8.00
CA ASN A 113 7.59 -10.86 -9.01
C ASN A 113 7.68 -9.32 -9.14
N ASP A 114 8.91 -8.79 -9.10
CA ASP A 114 9.23 -7.37 -9.26
C ASP A 114 8.54 -6.73 -10.48
N TYR A 115 8.55 -7.42 -11.64
CA TYR A 115 7.92 -6.91 -12.86
C TYR A 115 6.40 -6.73 -12.70
N ILE A 116 5.73 -7.72 -12.11
CA ILE A 116 4.28 -7.64 -11.86
C ILE A 116 4.00 -6.49 -10.88
N MET A 117 4.80 -6.37 -9.83
CA MET A 117 4.67 -5.29 -8.87
C MET A 117 4.80 -3.91 -9.53
N ASP A 118 5.77 -3.74 -10.43
CA ASP A 118 5.96 -2.50 -11.17
C ASP A 118 4.73 -2.13 -12.01
N VAL A 119 4.18 -3.10 -12.76
CA VAL A 119 2.98 -2.87 -13.58
C VAL A 119 1.76 -2.55 -12.72
N LEU A 120 1.60 -3.22 -11.57
CA LEU A 120 0.50 -2.95 -10.64
C LEU A 120 0.58 -1.54 -10.04
N LEU A 121 1.78 -1.11 -9.65
CA LEU A 121 2.02 0.23 -9.12
C LEU A 121 1.83 1.31 -10.18
N ASP A 122 2.20 1.06 -11.43
CA ASP A 122 1.97 1.99 -12.55
C ASP A 122 0.48 2.09 -12.86
N ALA A 123 -0.22 0.96 -12.96
CA ALA A 123 -1.65 0.91 -13.20
C ALA A 123 -2.45 1.61 -12.09
N ALA A 124 -2.04 1.45 -10.82
CA ALA A 124 -2.66 2.13 -9.69
C ALA A 124 -2.44 3.66 -9.74
N ALA A 125 -1.30 4.13 -10.23
CA ALA A 125 -0.97 5.56 -10.32
C ALA A 125 -1.60 6.24 -11.55
N SER A 126 -1.58 5.59 -12.72
CA SER A 126 -2.13 6.11 -13.98
C SER A 126 -3.64 5.89 -14.11
N GLY A 127 -4.19 4.90 -13.40
CA GLY A 127 -5.58 4.47 -13.51
C GLY A 127 -5.88 3.56 -14.71
N GLY A 128 -4.85 2.99 -15.33
CA GLY A 128 -4.97 2.05 -16.45
C GLY A 128 -3.63 1.47 -16.89
N TYR A 129 -3.66 0.51 -17.79
CA TYR A 129 -2.44 -0.14 -18.28
C TYR A 129 -2.56 -0.45 -19.77
N TYR A 130 -1.43 -0.53 -20.45
CA TYR A 130 -1.37 -1.06 -21.81
C TYR A 130 -1.22 -2.58 -21.75
N LEU A 131 -2.13 -3.27 -22.42
CA LEU A 131 -1.99 -4.70 -22.70
C LEU A 131 -1.21 -4.84 -24.00
N GLU A 132 0.07 -5.21 -23.89
CA GLU A 132 0.98 -5.39 -25.02
C GLU A 132 1.25 -6.88 -25.27
N ARG A 133 0.52 -7.51 -26.21
CA ARG A 133 0.64 -8.95 -26.52
C ARG A 133 0.41 -9.23 -28.00
N GLU A 134 1.22 -10.13 -28.58
CA GLU A 134 1.08 -10.60 -29.97
C GLU A 134 0.99 -9.46 -31.01
N GLY A 135 1.74 -8.38 -30.81
CA GLY A 135 1.73 -7.19 -31.67
C GLY A 135 0.54 -6.24 -31.46
N LEU A 136 -0.30 -6.49 -30.47
CA LEU A 136 -1.41 -5.63 -30.06
C LEU A 136 -0.98 -4.77 -28.87
N SER A 137 -1.32 -3.48 -28.89
CA SER A 137 -1.25 -2.59 -27.73
C SER A 137 -2.62 -1.96 -27.55
N ALA A 138 -3.28 -2.29 -26.44
CA ALA A 138 -4.61 -1.79 -26.11
C ALA A 138 -4.63 -1.21 -24.71
N TRP A 139 -5.13 0.03 -24.57
CA TRP A 139 -5.35 0.64 -23.27
C TRP A 139 -6.52 -0.03 -22.55
N GLN A 140 -6.32 -0.37 -21.26
CA GLN A 140 -7.33 -0.91 -20.38
C GLN A 140 -7.49 0.01 -19.17
N ASP A 141 -8.72 0.49 -18.95
CA ASP A 141 -9.02 1.30 -17.77
C ASP A 141 -9.03 0.41 -16.52
N SER A 142 -8.24 0.78 -15.52
CA SER A 142 -8.06 0.00 -14.30
C SER A 142 -7.80 0.93 -13.12
N ARG A 143 -8.86 1.62 -12.68
CA ARG A 143 -8.80 2.53 -11.52
C ARG A 143 -9.14 1.75 -10.27
N PHE A 144 -8.14 1.24 -9.57
CA PHE A 144 -8.32 0.47 -8.34
C PHE A 144 -7.45 1.02 -7.21
N ILE A 145 -7.85 0.70 -6.00
CA ILE A 145 -7.04 0.97 -4.81
C ILE A 145 -6.12 -0.24 -4.60
N LEU A 146 -4.82 -0.03 -4.75
CA LEU A 146 -3.82 -1.04 -4.46
C LEU A 146 -3.59 -1.13 -2.95
N ILE A 147 -3.75 -2.33 -2.37
CA ILE A 147 -3.46 -2.58 -0.97
C ILE A 147 -2.52 -3.79 -0.88
N GLY A 148 -1.30 -3.53 -0.45
CA GLY A 148 -0.27 -4.57 -0.26
C GLY A 148 -0.03 -4.82 1.21
N THR A 149 -0.01 -6.08 1.64
CA THR A 149 0.48 -6.44 2.98
C THR A 149 1.89 -7.01 2.89
N MET A 150 2.69 -6.79 3.92
CA MET A 150 3.96 -7.50 4.08
C MET A 150 4.23 -7.81 5.55
N ASN A 151 5.02 -8.86 5.76
CA ASN A 151 5.63 -9.16 7.04
C ASN A 151 7.12 -8.80 6.98
N PRO A 152 7.61 -7.81 7.76
CA PRO A 152 9.02 -7.43 7.77
C PRO A 152 9.99 -8.60 8.07
N GLU A 153 9.53 -9.62 8.80
CA GLU A 153 10.32 -10.81 9.14
C GLU A 153 10.55 -11.76 7.95
N GLU A 154 9.71 -11.70 6.91
CA GLU A 154 9.78 -12.60 5.74
C GLU A 154 10.59 -12.02 4.57
N GLY A 155 11.12 -10.81 4.73
CA GLY A 155 11.95 -10.14 3.74
C GLY A 155 11.58 -8.67 3.57
N ALA A 156 12.57 -7.88 3.16
CA ALA A 156 12.38 -6.47 2.85
C ALA A 156 12.02 -6.30 1.37
N LEU A 157 11.04 -5.43 1.10
CA LEU A 157 10.76 -4.97 -0.26
C LEU A 157 11.90 -4.03 -0.72
N ARG A 158 12.20 -4.03 -2.03
CA ARG A 158 13.19 -3.11 -2.59
C ARG A 158 12.82 -1.65 -2.30
N PRO A 159 13.77 -0.78 -1.92
CA PRO A 159 13.49 0.63 -1.63
C PRO A 159 12.77 1.40 -2.76
N GLN A 160 13.07 1.04 -4.01
CA GLN A 160 12.44 1.63 -5.21
C GLN A 160 10.94 1.34 -5.28
N LEU A 161 10.53 0.11 -4.93
CA LEU A 161 9.12 -0.28 -4.88
C LEU A 161 8.42 0.30 -3.65
N LEU A 162 9.13 0.38 -2.51
CA LEU A 162 8.63 1.01 -1.30
C LEU A 162 8.26 2.47 -1.56
N ASP A 163 9.15 3.24 -2.20
CA ASP A 163 8.88 4.65 -2.53
C ASP A 163 7.70 4.82 -3.50
N ARG A 164 7.37 3.77 -4.27
CA ARG A 164 6.21 3.81 -5.16
C ARG A 164 4.88 3.69 -4.42
N PHE A 165 4.86 3.17 -3.20
CA PHE A 165 3.66 3.20 -2.37
C PHE A 165 3.37 4.61 -1.84
N GLY A 166 2.10 4.97 -1.88
CA GLY A 166 1.61 6.26 -1.39
C GLY A 166 1.69 6.40 0.12
N LEU A 167 1.04 5.45 0.77
CA LEU A 167 0.86 5.41 2.21
C LEU A 167 1.44 4.11 2.75
N CYS A 168 2.08 4.17 3.91
CA CYS A 168 2.59 3.02 4.61
C CYS A 168 2.17 3.07 6.07
N VAL A 169 1.64 1.95 6.57
CA VAL A 169 1.17 1.81 7.95
C VAL A 169 1.73 0.55 8.56
N THR A 170 2.22 0.67 9.79
CA THR A 170 2.58 -0.47 10.63
C THR A 170 1.40 -0.84 11.51
N VAL A 171 0.93 -2.08 11.40
CA VAL A 171 -0.11 -2.67 12.24
C VAL A 171 0.55 -3.66 13.20
N SER A 172 0.60 -3.28 14.47
CA SER A 172 1.07 -4.15 15.55
C SER A 172 -0.12 -4.78 16.28
N THR A 173 0.14 -5.93 16.91
CA THR A 173 -0.86 -6.51 17.82
C THR A 173 -0.96 -5.67 19.10
N PRO A 174 -2.17 -5.29 19.55
CA PRO A 174 -2.31 -4.49 20.75
C PRO A 174 -1.77 -5.23 21.98
N VAL A 175 -0.92 -4.57 22.75
CA VAL A 175 -0.33 -5.14 23.98
C VAL A 175 -1.25 -4.95 25.18
N GLU A 176 -2.08 -3.91 25.17
CA GLU A 176 -2.98 -3.58 26.27
C GLU A 176 -4.11 -4.61 26.44
N GLN A 177 -4.25 -5.13 27.66
CA GLN A 177 -5.24 -6.16 28.00
C GLN A 177 -6.68 -5.72 27.70
N SER A 178 -7.03 -4.46 27.99
CA SER A 178 -8.37 -3.90 27.80
C SER A 178 -8.78 -3.98 26.31
N ILE A 179 -7.87 -3.60 25.41
CA ILE A 179 -8.06 -3.61 23.96
C ILE A 179 -8.17 -5.04 23.46
N ARG A 180 -7.27 -5.94 23.89
CA ARG A 180 -7.33 -7.37 23.50
C ARG A 180 -8.63 -8.02 23.92
N ALA A 181 -9.08 -7.79 25.16
CA ALA A 181 -10.34 -8.32 25.67
C ALA A 181 -11.54 -7.80 24.84
N ASN A 182 -11.53 -6.53 24.45
CA ASN A 182 -12.58 -5.95 23.60
C ASN A 182 -12.59 -6.58 22.20
N ILE A 183 -11.42 -6.77 21.58
CA ILE A 183 -11.30 -7.44 20.28
C ILE A 183 -11.87 -8.87 20.35
N ILE A 184 -11.48 -9.64 21.36
CA ILE A 184 -11.97 -11.01 21.56
C ILE A 184 -13.49 -11.01 21.76
N ARG A 185 -14.01 -10.13 22.62
CA ARG A 185 -15.46 -10.03 22.88
C ARG A 185 -16.25 -9.72 21.61
N ARG A 186 -15.82 -8.73 20.82
CA ARG A 186 -16.48 -8.37 19.56
C ARG A 186 -16.39 -9.49 18.53
N ARG A 187 -15.24 -10.17 18.45
CA ARG A 187 -15.06 -11.31 17.54
C ARG A 187 -16.00 -12.47 17.89
N LEU A 188 -16.08 -12.85 19.16
CA LEU A 188 -16.97 -13.92 19.61
C LEU A 188 -18.45 -13.54 19.45
N ALA A 189 -18.82 -12.28 19.68
CA ALA A 189 -20.18 -11.81 19.44
C ALA A 189 -20.57 -11.95 17.97
N PHE A 190 -19.66 -11.58 17.06
CA PHE A 190 -19.86 -11.78 15.62
C PHE A 190 -19.92 -13.26 15.22
N ASP A 191 -19.08 -14.12 15.80
CA ASP A 191 -19.10 -15.56 15.48
C ASP A 191 -20.37 -16.26 16.04
N THR A 192 -20.98 -15.72 17.11
CA THR A 192 -22.22 -16.25 17.72
C THR A 192 -23.47 -15.86 16.92
N ASP A 193 -23.65 -14.57 16.65
CA ASP A 193 -24.73 -14.06 15.80
C ASP A 193 -24.20 -12.97 14.86
N PRO A 194 -23.76 -13.37 13.66
CA PRO A 194 -23.20 -12.43 12.70
C PRO A 194 -24.22 -11.39 12.20
N GLN A 195 -25.52 -11.75 12.12
CA GLN A 195 -26.54 -10.85 11.58
C GLN A 195 -26.88 -9.76 12.59
N GLN A 196 -27.12 -10.15 13.84
CA GLN A 196 -27.40 -9.19 14.91
C GLN A 196 -26.23 -8.22 15.10
N PHE A 197 -24.99 -8.73 15.02
CA PHE A 197 -23.81 -7.88 15.11
C PHE A 197 -23.74 -6.87 13.97
N VAL A 198 -23.93 -7.27 12.71
CA VAL A 198 -23.96 -6.34 11.58
C VAL A 198 -25.09 -5.31 11.72
N HIS A 199 -26.27 -5.73 12.18
CA HIS A 199 -27.38 -4.82 12.45
C HIS A 199 -27.05 -3.77 13.52
N ALA A 200 -26.34 -4.15 14.59
CA ALA A 200 -25.94 -3.24 15.64
C ALA A 200 -24.97 -2.14 15.16
N TYR A 201 -24.13 -2.44 14.15
CA TYR A 201 -23.18 -1.47 13.58
C TYR A 201 -23.68 -0.80 12.29
N ALA A 202 -24.85 -1.18 11.78
CA ALA A 202 -25.36 -0.72 10.49
C ALA A 202 -25.48 0.80 10.40
N GLU A 203 -25.88 1.49 11.47
CA GLU A 203 -25.97 2.96 11.48
C GLU A 203 -24.60 3.60 11.35
N THR A 204 -23.63 3.15 12.15
CA THR A 204 -22.24 3.65 12.10
C THR A 204 -21.57 3.39 10.74
N GLU A 205 -21.84 2.23 10.11
CA GLU A 205 -21.34 1.95 8.76
C GLU A 205 -21.97 2.88 7.71
N ARG A 206 -23.29 3.15 7.81
CA ARG A 206 -23.95 4.10 6.90
C ARG A 206 -23.36 5.51 7.06
N GLU A 207 -23.11 5.95 8.28
CA GLU A 207 -22.47 7.25 8.55
C GLU A 207 -21.07 7.31 7.94
N MET A 208 -20.25 6.28 8.18
CA MET A 208 -18.90 6.21 7.61
C MET A 208 -18.92 6.21 6.07
N ASN A 209 -19.83 5.43 5.45
CA ASN A 209 -19.98 5.41 4.00
C ASN A 209 -20.40 6.80 3.46
N ARG A 210 -21.34 7.48 4.13
CA ARG A 210 -21.74 8.85 3.77
C ARG A 210 -20.56 9.82 3.85
N MET A 211 -19.77 9.76 4.92
CA MET A 211 -18.58 10.61 5.10
C MET A 211 -17.57 10.39 3.97
N VAL A 212 -17.28 9.14 3.61
CA VAL A 212 -16.34 8.82 2.52
C VAL A 212 -16.86 9.32 1.18
N ASN A 213 -18.14 9.10 0.88
CA ASN A 213 -18.73 9.55 -0.39
C ASN A 213 -18.78 11.08 -0.50
N LEU A 214 -19.14 11.76 0.58
CA LEU A 214 -19.10 13.22 0.65
C LEU A 214 -17.67 13.73 0.45
N ALA A 215 -16.68 13.14 1.12
CA ALA A 215 -15.28 13.50 0.97
C ALA A 215 -14.76 13.32 -0.47
N ARG A 216 -15.17 12.26 -1.18
CA ARG A 216 -14.83 12.06 -2.60
C ARG A 216 -15.36 13.20 -3.48
N THR A 217 -16.55 13.70 -3.20
CA THR A 217 -17.12 14.85 -3.94
C THR A 217 -16.46 16.17 -3.58
N LEU A 218 -16.12 16.38 -2.30
CA LEU A 218 -15.47 17.61 -1.84
C LEU A 218 -13.99 17.70 -2.21
N LEU A 219 -13.32 16.58 -2.50
CA LEU A 219 -11.88 16.53 -2.79
C LEU A 219 -11.43 17.56 -3.84
N GLN A 220 -12.24 17.80 -4.88
CA GLN A 220 -11.93 18.75 -5.94
C GLN A 220 -12.10 20.22 -5.53
N GLN A 221 -12.83 20.48 -4.44
CA GLN A 221 -13.14 21.82 -3.94
C GLN A 221 -12.20 22.25 -2.80
N VAL A 222 -11.42 21.33 -2.22
CA VAL A 222 -10.51 21.64 -1.12
C VAL A 222 -9.35 22.50 -1.64
N ALA A 223 -9.26 23.73 -1.15
CA ALA A 223 -8.17 24.65 -1.41
C ALA A 223 -6.96 24.37 -0.52
N ILE A 224 -5.77 24.58 -1.09
CA ILE A 224 -4.48 24.48 -0.40
C ILE A 224 -3.86 25.87 -0.45
N ALA A 225 -3.48 26.41 0.72
CA ALA A 225 -2.80 27.70 0.79
C ALA A 225 -1.31 27.55 0.44
N ASP A 226 -0.69 28.61 -0.08
CA ASP A 226 0.72 28.57 -0.49
C ASP A 226 1.69 28.23 0.67
N ASP A 227 1.36 28.70 1.88
CA ASP A 227 2.12 28.40 3.10
C ASP A 227 2.23 26.89 3.39
N ILE A 228 1.21 26.11 2.99
CA ILE A 228 1.19 24.66 3.16
C ILE A 228 2.24 24.00 2.26
N TYR A 229 2.44 24.49 1.03
CA TYR A 229 3.46 23.94 0.14
C TYR A 229 4.86 24.16 0.70
N SER A 230 5.16 25.36 1.20
CA SER A 230 6.44 25.68 1.83
C SER A 230 6.70 24.82 3.07
N MET A 231 5.67 24.61 3.91
CA MET A 231 5.77 23.76 5.09
C MET A 231 6.02 22.29 4.74
N VAL A 232 5.32 21.75 3.74
CA VAL A 232 5.53 20.36 3.30
C VAL A 232 6.94 20.18 2.75
N ALA A 233 7.45 21.14 1.96
CA ALA A 233 8.80 21.09 1.45
C ALA A 233 9.85 21.06 2.58
N ASP A 234 9.71 21.93 3.59
CA ASP A 234 10.60 21.93 4.76
C ASP A 234 10.52 20.61 5.54
N LEU A 235 9.31 20.07 5.73
CA LEU A 235 9.11 18.78 6.39
C LEU A 235 9.81 17.64 5.62
N CYS A 236 9.67 17.59 4.30
CA CYS A 236 10.34 16.58 3.46
C CYS A 236 11.87 16.70 3.52
N LEU A 237 12.40 17.94 3.53
CA LEU A 237 13.83 18.20 3.68
C LEU A 237 14.37 17.71 5.03
N GLN A 238 13.66 17.99 6.13
CA GLN A 238 14.03 17.53 7.47
C GLN A 238 14.07 15.99 7.57
N HIS A 239 13.14 15.32 6.89
CA HIS A 239 13.06 13.85 6.86
C HIS A 239 13.98 13.20 5.81
N HIS A 240 14.76 13.99 5.05
CA HIS A 240 15.65 13.53 3.99
C HIS A 240 14.94 12.64 2.96
N ALA A 241 13.68 12.96 2.66
CA ALA A 241 12.93 12.24 1.64
C ALA A 241 13.55 12.51 0.25
N GLU A 242 13.76 11.45 -0.53
CA GLU A 242 14.32 11.59 -1.89
C GLU A 242 13.23 11.96 -2.89
N GLY A 243 13.47 13.01 -3.68
CA GLY A 243 12.59 13.47 -4.75
C GLY A 243 11.30 14.15 -4.27
N MET A 244 10.49 14.61 -5.23
CA MET A 244 9.27 15.40 -4.99
C MET A 244 8.03 14.55 -4.66
N ARG A 245 8.18 13.22 -4.64
CA ARG A 245 7.04 12.30 -4.51
C ARG A 245 6.42 12.40 -3.12
N ALA A 246 7.25 12.57 -2.09
CA ALA A 246 6.78 12.70 -0.72
C ALA A 246 5.95 13.98 -0.56
N ASP A 247 6.42 15.08 -1.15
CA ASP A 247 5.75 16.38 -1.11
C ASP A 247 4.35 16.29 -1.72
N ILE A 248 4.26 15.75 -2.94
CA ILE A 248 2.99 15.59 -3.66
C ILE A 248 2.02 14.72 -2.86
N LEU A 249 2.50 13.63 -2.28
CA LEU A 249 1.65 12.68 -1.54
C LEU A 249 1.18 13.24 -0.21
N ILE A 250 2.02 13.96 0.54
CA ILE A 250 1.61 14.63 1.78
C ILE A 250 0.51 15.63 1.47
N VAL A 251 0.68 16.46 0.43
CA VAL A 251 -0.35 17.45 0.04
C VAL A 251 -1.65 16.74 -0.37
N LYS A 252 -1.58 15.71 -1.22
CA LYS A 252 -2.78 14.95 -1.62
C LYS A 252 -3.47 14.29 -0.43
N ALA A 253 -2.70 13.68 0.47
CA ALA A 253 -3.23 13.02 1.66
C ALA A 253 -3.85 14.03 2.61
N ALA A 254 -3.24 15.19 2.82
CA ALA A 254 -3.77 16.27 3.66
C ALA A 254 -5.07 16.84 3.06
N ARG A 255 -5.14 16.98 1.73
CA ARG A 255 -6.36 17.36 1.01
C ARG A 255 -7.49 16.34 1.21
N ALA A 256 -7.18 15.05 1.05
CA ALA A 256 -8.12 13.97 1.30
C ALA A 256 -8.58 13.91 2.76
N TYR A 257 -7.67 14.19 3.71
CA TYR A 257 -7.98 14.26 5.14
C TYR A 257 -8.88 15.44 5.48
N ALA A 258 -8.62 16.63 4.92
CA ALA A 258 -9.50 17.80 5.08
C ALA A 258 -10.90 17.52 4.52
N ALA A 259 -10.98 16.90 3.34
CA ALA A 259 -12.26 16.48 2.75
C ALA A 259 -13.00 15.46 3.63
N PHE A 260 -12.27 14.50 4.23
CA PHE A 260 -12.84 13.53 5.18
C PHE A 260 -13.41 14.19 6.43
N GLN A 261 -12.77 15.25 6.90
CA GLN A 261 -13.23 16.07 8.03
C GLN A 261 -14.29 17.11 7.63
N ASN A 262 -14.85 17.03 6.41
CA ASN A 262 -15.84 17.95 5.88
C ASN A 262 -15.37 19.42 5.86
N ARG A 263 -14.08 19.65 5.55
CA ARG A 263 -13.47 20.98 5.42
C ARG A 263 -13.02 21.24 3.98
N LEU A 264 -13.10 22.51 3.58
CA LEU A 264 -12.69 22.99 2.25
C LEU A 264 -11.29 23.64 2.23
N SER A 265 -10.56 23.58 3.33
CA SER A 265 -9.19 24.11 3.44
C SER A 265 -8.31 23.17 4.23
N VAL A 266 -7.11 22.93 3.73
CA VAL A 266 -6.07 22.16 4.43
C VAL A 266 -5.49 22.98 5.57
N THR A 267 -5.30 22.36 6.72
CA THR A 267 -4.68 22.96 7.92
C THR A 267 -3.37 22.27 8.25
N VAL A 268 -2.53 22.94 9.05
CA VAL A 268 -1.25 22.39 9.52
C VAL A 268 -1.43 21.08 10.29
N ASN A 269 -2.51 20.97 11.07
CA ASN A 269 -2.81 19.74 11.81
C ASN A 269 -3.06 18.54 10.88
N ASP A 270 -3.61 18.78 9.69
CA ASP A 270 -3.86 17.72 8.70
C ASP A 270 -2.55 17.11 8.21
N ILE A 271 -1.56 17.97 7.95
CA ILE A 271 -0.21 17.56 7.56
C ILE A 271 0.38 16.67 8.65
N HIS A 272 0.34 17.10 9.93
CA HIS A 272 0.87 16.30 11.03
C HIS A 272 0.21 14.92 11.17
N HIS A 273 -1.09 14.79 10.86
CA HIS A 273 -1.78 13.50 10.88
C HIS A 273 -1.40 12.59 9.72
N VAL A 274 -1.15 13.12 8.52
CA VAL A 274 -0.89 12.31 7.32
C VAL A 274 0.60 12.09 7.04
N SER A 275 1.47 13.00 7.45
CA SER A 275 2.91 12.92 7.20
C SER A 275 3.55 11.62 7.68
N PRO A 276 3.22 11.07 8.86
CA PRO A 276 3.73 9.77 9.29
C PRO A 276 3.35 8.64 8.32
N LEU A 277 2.17 8.70 7.68
CA LEU A 277 1.72 7.69 6.73
C LEU A 277 2.56 7.72 5.44
N VAL A 278 2.95 8.90 4.98
CA VAL A 278 3.73 9.05 3.74
C VAL A 278 5.23 8.82 4.01
N LEU A 279 5.76 9.36 5.10
CA LEU A 279 7.19 9.38 5.38
C LEU A 279 7.73 8.09 6.04
N ALA A 280 6.86 7.23 6.57
CA ALA A 280 7.26 6.02 7.32
C ALA A 280 8.26 5.10 6.59
N HIS A 281 8.12 4.98 5.26
CA HIS A 281 8.95 4.11 4.42
C HIS A 281 10.01 4.87 3.61
N ARG A 282 10.01 6.21 3.68
CA ARG A 282 10.89 7.11 2.89
C ARG A 282 11.97 7.75 3.71
N THR A 283 11.76 7.82 5.03
CA THR A 283 12.80 8.25 5.95
C THR A 283 13.88 7.17 5.92
N LYS A 284 15.07 7.50 5.43
CA LYS A 284 16.25 6.69 5.70
C LYS A 284 16.37 6.62 7.22
N LYS A 285 15.99 5.49 7.82
CA LYS A 285 16.62 5.07 9.08
C LYS A 285 18.11 5.30 8.84
N LYS A 286 18.73 6.17 9.64
CA LYS A 286 20.19 6.27 9.71
C LYS A 286 20.70 4.83 9.63
N SER A 287 21.21 4.46 8.47
CA SER A 287 21.94 3.22 8.31
C SER A 287 22.98 3.34 9.41
N GLN A 288 22.97 2.41 10.36
CA GLN A 288 24.11 2.29 11.27
C GLN A 288 25.34 2.31 10.36
N PRO A 289 26.28 3.25 10.56
CA PRO A 289 27.40 3.37 9.66
C PRO A 289 28.20 2.08 9.75
N ASP A 290 28.27 1.36 8.64
CA ASP A 290 29.36 0.45 8.23
C ASP A 290 30.29 -0.04 9.36
N GLN A 291 29.76 -0.85 10.28
CA GLN A 291 30.62 -1.66 11.15
C GLN A 291 31.18 -2.89 10.41
N GLN A 292 30.63 -3.24 9.24
CA GLN A 292 31.18 -4.33 8.41
C GLN A 292 32.29 -3.89 7.45
N GLN A 293 32.42 -2.59 7.14
CA GLN A 293 33.53 -2.09 6.32
C GLN A 293 34.80 -1.83 7.13
N ARG A 294 34.70 -1.49 8.42
CA ARG A 294 35.90 -1.33 9.29
C ARG A 294 36.58 -2.64 9.69
N GLN A 295 35.90 -3.79 9.64
CA GLN A 295 36.55 -5.07 9.94
C GLN A 295 37.34 -5.66 8.75
N ARG A 296 37.15 -5.14 7.52
CA ARG A 296 37.98 -5.53 6.37
C ARG A 296 39.29 -4.74 6.25
N GLU A 297 39.36 -3.55 6.84
CA GLU A 297 40.59 -2.74 6.89
C GLU A 297 41.48 -3.06 8.10
N SER A 298 40.99 -3.85 9.06
CA SER A 298 41.74 -4.28 10.25
C SER A 298 42.21 -5.73 10.19
N ALA A 299 42.52 -6.25 9.00
CA ALA A 299 43.27 -7.49 8.86
C ALA A 299 44.76 -7.13 8.66
N PRO A 300 45.67 -7.49 9.59
CA PRO A 300 47.10 -7.33 9.36
C PRO A 300 47.52 -8.25 8.21
N SER A 301 48.21 -7.69 7.22
CA SER A 301 48.93 -8.44 6.18
C SER A 301 49.88 -9.46 6.82
N PRO A 302 49.93 -10.72 6.37
CA PRO A 302 50.93 -11.66 6.84
C PRO A 302 52.32 -11.21 6.36
N ASP A 303 53.26 -11.18 7.31
CA ASP A 303 54.69 -10.93 7.17
C ASP A 303 55.29 -11.50 5.88
N ARG A 304 55.95 -10.64 5.10
CA ARG A 304 56.98 -11.06 4.16
C ARG A 304 58.26 -11.32 4.97
N GLY A 305 58.43 -12.56 5.40
CA GLY A 305 59.70 -13.05 5.93
C GLY A 305 60.80 -12.93 4.88
N GLU A 306 61.80 -12.11 5.21
CA GLU A 306 63.09 -12.01 4.55
C GLU A 306 63.80 -13.37 4.57
N TYR A 307 64.00 -13.98 3.40
CA TYR A 307 65.03 -15.01 3.24
C TYR A 307 66.29 -14.36 2.68
N HIS A 308 67.24 -14.16 3.59
CA HIS A 308 68.65 -13.95 3.28
C HIS A 308 69.17 -15.09 2.38
N THR A 309 69.63 -14.74 1.18
CA THR A 309 70.58 -15.56 0.41
C THR A 309 71.92 -14.84 0.37
N GLU A 310 72.73 -15.04 1.41
CA GLU A 310 74.18 -14.93 1.30
C GLU A 310 74.70 -16.19 0.62
N THR A 311 75.30 -16.07 -0.57
CA THR A 311 76.27 -17.04 -1.05
C THR A 311 77.38 -16.32 -1.78
N ARG A 312 78.51 -16.20 -1.07
CA ARG A 312 79.81 -15.73 -1.52
C ARG A 312 80.25 -16.47 -2.79
N SER A 313 80.81 -15.72 -3.74
CA SER A 313 81.65 -16.26 -4.81
C SER A 313 83.09 -15.78 -4.64
N ARG A 314 84.01 -16.75 -4.50
CA ARG A 314 85.47 -16.74 -4.77
C ARG A 314 86.29 -15.82 -3.84
N ILE A 315 87.34 -16.30 -3.16
CA ILE A 315 88.55 -16.99 -3.63
C ILE A 315 89.05 -17.94 -2.53
#